data_AF-A0AB37HNK8-F1
#
_entry.id   AF-A0AB37HNK8-F1
#
_cell.length_a   1.000
_cell.length_b   1.000
_cell.length_c   1.000
_cell.angle_alpha   90.00
_cell.angle_beta   90.00
_cell.angle_gamma   90.00
#
_symmetry.space_group_name_H-M   'P 1'
#
loop_
_entity.id
_entity.type
_entity.pdbx_description
1 polymer ?
#
loop_
_entity_poly.entity_id
_entity_poly.type
_entity_poly.pdbx_seq_one_letter_code
_entity_poly.pdbx_strand_id
1 'polypeptide(L)'
;MKNARLETIKNLVILSIVLLVIVGLFYYLISDHLKFYEVDKQEDNVEVPLTLSKAVNKQYKNDTKMQVATESGNWKNATRSEIYEVMDVEKILNDKKQVYQFLNLSEYQGIEEKRIHHMLRKQEVLEDYTTEFLNAAKKEHVNEVYLISHAILETGNNKSELANGVMLTDKGKVTKSKEESDGKKYYNFYGVGALDSDPIGTGANYAKKRGWDTPQKAISGGAKFIHDHYLSNPEQNTLYSMRWNPEKPGVHQYATDIKWAQSNARIIADFYNELKTEGKYYIVYKYQDTDKSLSIKALDEKLDKQEEK
;
A
#
# COMPACT_ATOMS: atom_id res chain seq x y z
N MET A 1 -2.33 53.70 43.87
CA MET A 1 -2.38 52.23 44.04
C MET A 1 -3.53 51.54 43.28
N LYS A 2 -4.77 52.06 43.25
CA LYS A 2 -5.89 51.43 42.52
C LYS A 2 -5.69 51.37 40.99
N ASN A 3 -5.16 52.43 40.38
CA ASN A 3 -4.99 52.49 38.92
C ASN A 3 -3.94 51.49 38.39
N ALA A 4 -2.80 51.36 39.07
CA ALA A 4 -1.77 50.39 38.70
C ALA A 4 -2.28 48.93 38.78
N ARG A 5 -3.06 48.58 39.82
CA ARG A 5 -3.67 47.24 39.93
C ARG A 5 -4.68 46.96 38.82
N LEU A 6 -5.49 47.95 38.44
CA LEU A 6 -6.46 47.80 37.35
C LEU A 6 -5.76 47.62 35.99
N GLU A 7 -4.67 48.33 35.77
CA GLU A 7 -3.84 48.22 34.55
C GLU A 7 -3.12 46.86 34.48
N THR A 8 -2.60 46.36 35.59
CA THR A 8 -2.05 45.00 35.68
C THR A 8 -3.10 43.93 35.37
N ILE A 9 -4.31 44.05 35.90
CA ILE A 9 -5.41 43.10 35.62
C ILE A 9 -5.82 43.14 34.15
N LYS A 10 -5.94 44.33 33.54
CA LYS A 10 -6.23 44.48 32.11
C LYS A 10 -5.15 43.82 31.25
N ASN A 11 -3.88 44.06 31.56
CA ASN A 11 -2.76 43.45 30.83
C ASN A 11 -2.73 41.92 30.98
N LEU A 12 -3.06 41.40 32.17
CA LEU A 12 -3.16 39.96 32.41
C LEU A 12 -4.30 39.31 31.59
N VAL A 13 -5.46 39.96 31.52
CA VAL A 13 -6.59 39.51 30.70
C VAL A 13 -6.21 39.52 29.21
N ILE A 14 -5.59 40.59 28.72
CA ILE A 14 -5.13 40.67 27.32
C ILE A 14 -4.12 39.57 27.01
N LEU A 15 -3.12 39.36 27.88
CA LEU A 15 -2.12 38.31 27.70
C LEU A 15 -2.75 36.91 27.69
N SER A 16 -3.77 36.68 28.53
CA SER A 16 -4.48 35.41 28.59
C SER A 16 -5.29 35.15 27.31
N ILE A 17 -5.93 36.17 26.76
CA ILE A 17 -6.63 36.09 25.46
C ILE A 17 -5.63 35.78 24.34
N VAL A 18 -4.48 36.47 24.30
CA VAL A 18 -3.42 36.22 23.31
C VAL A 18 -2.88 34.80 23.42
N LEU A 19 -2.63 34.31 24.64
CA LEU A 19 -2.18 32.94 24.87
C LEU A 19 -3.23 31.91 24.41
N LEU A 20 -4.52 32.14 24.68
CA LEU A 20 -5.60 31.27 24.20
C LEU A 20 -5.69 31.24 22.68
N VAL A 21 -5.48 32.37 22.01
CA VAL A 21 -5.41 32.42 20.55
C VAL A 21 -4.21 31.64 20.03
N ILE A 22 -3.03 31.79 20.63
CA ILE A 22 -1.82 31.03 20.26
C ILE A 22 -2.02 29.54 20.48
N VAL A 23 -2.57 29.12 21.63
CA VAL A 23 -2.88 27.72 21.92
C VAL A 23 -3.93 27.17 20.97
N GLY A 24 -4.95 27.96 20.62
CA GLY A 24 -5.97 27.58 19.63
C GLY A 24 -5.39 27.41 18.23
N LEU A 25 -4.51 28.32 17.80
CA LEU A 25 -3.77 28.22 16.53
C LEU A 25 -2.82 27.03 16.54
N PHE A 26 -2.09 26.81 17.63
CA PHE A 26 -1.20 25.66 17.77
C PHE A 26 -1.99 24.35 17.76
N TYR A 27 -3.10 24.27 18.50
CA TYR A 27 -4.01 23.13 18.47
C TYR A 27 -4.56 22.90 17.07
N TYR A 28 -5.02 23.95 16.38
CA TYR A 28 -5.49 23.87 14.99
C TYR A 28 -4.42 23.27 14.08
N LEU A 29 -3.17 23.75 14.17
CA LEU A 29 -2.03 23.26 13.38
C LEU A 29 -1.65 21.80 13.68
N ILE A 30 -1.77 21.33 14.93
CA ILE A 30 -1.45 19.93 15.29
C ILE A 30 -2.64 18.99 15.20
N SER A 31 -3.88 19.50 15.22
CA SER A 31 -5.09 18.67 15.29
C SER A 31 -5.27 17.78 14.06
N ASP A 32 -4.83 18.27 12.89
CA ASP A 32 -4.81 17.51 11.64
C ASP A 32 -3.92 16.26 11.73
N HIS A 33 -2.89 16.29 12.58
CA HIS A 33 -2.00 15.16 12.83
C HIS A 33 -2.45 14.29 14.01
N LEU A 34 -3.46 14.70 14.77
CA LEU A 34 -3.95 13.96 15.95
C LEU A 34 -5.23 13.19 15.66
N LYS A 35 -6.10 13.71 14.78
CA LYS A 35 -7.41 13.13 14.49
C LYS A 35 -7.33 12.02 13.42
N PHE A 36 -8.10 10.97 13.64
CA PHE A 36 -8.42 10.00 12.61
C PHE A 36 -9.35 10.64 11.58
N TYR A 37 -9.10 10.41 10.30
CA TYR A 37 -9.92 10.90 9.21
C TYR A 37 -10.67 9.74 8.59
N GLU A 38 -11.95 9.65 8.92
CA GLU A 38 -12.90 8.71 8.32
C GLU A 38 -13.14 9.06 6.84
N VAL A 39 -13.41 8.03 6.05
CA VAL A 39 -13.72 8.19 4.63
C VAL A 39 -15.08 7.60 4.31
N ASP A 40 -15.77 8.20 3.33
CA ASP A 40 -16.98 7.60 2.78
C ASP A 40 -16.61 6.39 1.91
N LYS A 41 -16.61 5.20 2.53
CA LYS A 41 -16.23 3.94 1.90
C LYS A 41 -17.21 3.54 0.80
N GLN A 42 -16.65 3.05 -0.28
CA GLN A 42 -17.38 2.56 -1.44
C GLN A 42 -17.02 1.09 -1.64
N GLU A 43 -18.05 0.24 -1.70
CA GLU A 43 -17.92 -1.20 -1.82
C GLU A 43 -18.64 -1.67 -3.08
N ASP A 44 -17.88 -2.27 -4.00
CA ASP A 44 -18.41 -3.06 -5.10
C ASP A 44 -18.43 -4.54 -4.71
N ASN A 45 -19.51 -5.23 -5.09
CA ASN A 45 -19.67 -6.65 -4.84
C ASN A 45 -19.62 -7.45 -6.15
N VAL A 46 -18.74 -8.46 -6.18
CA VAL A 46 -18.62 -9.42 -7.28
C VAL A 46 -19.20 -10.76 -6.83
N GLU A 47 -20.31 -11.16 -7.46
CA GLU A 47 -20.94 -12.46 -7.21
C GLU A 47 -20.15 -13.57 -7.92
N VAL A 48 -19.61 -14.51 -7.15
CA VAL A 48 -18.81 -15.63 -7.63
C VAL A 48 -19.73 -16.85 -7.80
N PRO A 49 -19.83 -17.47 -8.99
CA PRO A 49 -20.79 -18.54 -9.27
C PRO A 49 -20.40 -19.91 -8.68
N LEU A 50 -19.56 -19.92 -7.64
CA LEU A 50 -19.07 -21.10 -6.94
C LEU A 50 -19.31 -20.92 -5.44
N THR A 51 -19.44 -22.03 -4.73
CA THR A 51 -19.24 -22.03 -3.27
C THR A 51 -17.75 -21.91 -2.95
N LEU A 52 -17.41 -21.38 -1.78
CA LEU A 52 -16.03 -21.28 -1.31
C LEU A 52 -15.32 -22.64 -1.36
N SER A 53 -15.98 -23.70 -0.89
CA SER A 53 -15.46 -25.07 -0.93
C SER A 53 -15.15 -25.56 -2.36
N LYS A 54 -15.98 -25.22 -3.36
CA LYS A 54 -15.71 -25.55 -4.76
C LYS A 54 -14.50 -24.78 -5.30
N ALA A 55 -14.37 -23.49 -4.97
CA ALA A 55 -13.21 -22.69 -5.35
C ALA A 55 -11.92 -23.24 -4.72
N VAL A 56 -11.92 -23.52 -3.41
CA VAL A 56 -10.81 -24.15 -2.69
C VAL A 56 -10.42 -25.50 -3.30
N ASN A 57 -11.39 -26.32 -3.72
CA ASN A 57 -11.09 -27.57 -4.40
C ASN A 57 -10.40 -27.38 -5.76
N LYS A 58 -10.75 -26.34 -6.52
CA LYS A 58 -10.02 -25.98 -7.75
C LYS A 58 -8.59 -25.54 -7.43
N GLN A 59 -8.41 -24.72 -6.41
CA GLN A 59 -7.09 -24.27 -5.94
C GLN A 59 -6.19 -25.44 -5.52
N TYR A 60 -6.72 -26.35 -4.72
CA TYR A 60 -5.99 -27.50 -4.19
C TYR A 60 -5.55 -28.47 -5.29
N LYS A 61 -6.33 -28.59 -6.38
CA LYS A 61 -6.03 -29.46 -7.52
C LYS A 61 -5.11 -28.81 -8.57
N ASN A 62 -4.71 -27.55 -8.37
CA ASN A 62 -3.86 -26.83 -9.31
C ASN A 62 -2.44 -27.42 -9.36
N ASP A 63 -1.88 -27.53 -10.57
CA ASP A 63 -0.56 -28.11 -10.83
C ASP A 63 0.59 -27.32 -10.17
N THR A 64 0.42 -26.01 -9.98
CA THR A 64 1.43 -25.13 -9.38
C THR A 64 1.66 -25.37 -7.88
N LYS A 65 0.81 -26.18 -7.23
CA LYS A 65 0.87 -26.57 -5.81
C LYS A 65 1.12 -25.41 -4.86
N MET A 66 0.05 -24.93 -4.24
CA MET A 66 0.11 -23.85 -3.26
C MET A 66 1.02 -24.17 -2.07
N GLN A 67 1.76 -23.17 -1.61
CA GLN A 67 2.78 -23.31 -0.58
C GLN A 67 2.40 -22.54 0.69
N VAL A 68 2.96 -22.98 1.82
CA VAL A 68 2.92 -22.25 3.10
C VAL A 68 4.25 -22.45 3.83
N ALA A 69 4.76 -21.37 4.43
CA ALA A 69 5.96 -21.44 5.26
C ALA A 69 5.68 -22.15 6.60
N THR A 70 6.58 -23.04 7.00
CA THR A 70 6.62 -23.68 8.33
C THR A 70 7.22 -22.73 9.36
N GLU A 71 7.06 -23.05 10.64
CA GLU A 71 7.68 -22.27 11.73
C GLU A 71 9.21 -22.18 11.62
N SER A 72 9.83 -23.19 11.02
CA SER A 72 11.27 -23.24 10.72
C SER A 72 11.68 -22.45 9.46
N GLY A 73 10.75 -21.79 8.76
CA GLY A 73 11.02 -21.01 7.55
C GLY A 73 11.09 -21.82 6.24
N ASN A 74 10.88 -23.14 6.29
CA ASN A 74 10.83 -23.99 5.10
C ASN A 74 9.45 -23.91 4.43
N TRP A 75 9.37 -24.15 3.12
CA TRP A 75 8.11 -24.19 2.39
C TRP A 75 7.56 -25.62 2.30
N LYS A 76 6.25 -25.78 2.50
CA LYS A 76 5.52 -27.04 2.27
C LYS A 76 4.27 -26.80 1.43
N ASN A 77 3.76 -27.86 0.79
CA ASN A 77 2.44 -27.82 0.15
C ASN A 77 1.36 -27.54 1.19
N ALA A 78 0.47 -26.60 0.88
CA ALA A 78 -0.69 -26.28 1.68
C ALA A 78 -1.75 -27.39 1.62
N THR A 79 -2.32 -27.70 2.77
CA THR A 79 -3.50 -28.58 2.87
C THR A 79 -4.75 -27.83 2.40
N ARG A 80 -5.80 -28.59 2.04
CA ARG A 80 -7.10 -28.00 1.66
C ARG A 80 -7.70 -27.13 2.78
N SER A 81 -7.52 -27.54 4.04
CA SER A 81 -7.98 -26.78 5.20
C SER A 81 -7.22 -25.45 5.34
N GLU A 82 -5.90 -25.47 5.21
CA GLU A 82 -5.09 -24.24 5.25
C GLU A 82 -5.47 -23.27 4.11
N ILE A 83 -5.78 -23.78 2.91
CA ILE A 83 -6.26 -22.95 1.79
C ILE A 83 -7.64 -22.35 2.10
N TYR A 84 -8.57 -23.15 2.63
CA TYR A 84 -9.90 -22.68 3.01
C TYR A 84 -9.82 -21.52 4.01
N GLU A 85 -9.04 -21.69 5.08
CA GLU A 85 -8.89 -20.72 6.17
C GLU A 85 -8.38 -19.34 5.74
N VAL A 86 -7.61 -19.26 4.64
CA VAL A 86 -7.07 -18.00 4.13
C VAL A 86 -7.91 -17.39 3.00
N MET A 87 -8.77 -18.20 2.36
CA MET A 87 -9.72 -17.75 1.34
C MET A 87 -11.07 -17.31 1.92
N ASP A 88 -11.35 -17.64 3.18
CA ASP A 88 -12.61 -17.36 3.86
C ASP A 88 -12.93 -15.86 3.91
N VAL A 89 -13.89 -15.46 3.08
CA VAL A 89 -14.32 -14.06 2.92
C VAL A 89 -14.98 -13.52 4.18
N GLU A 90 -15.72 -14.35 4.92
CA GLU A 90 -16.41 -13.92 6.13
C GLU A 90 -15.42 -13.60 7.24
N LYS A 91 -14.40 -14.46 7.37
CA LYS A 91 -13.29 -14.23 8.29
C LYS A 91 -12.52 -12.95 7.96
N ILE A 92 -12.27 -12.70 6.68
CA ILE A 92 -11.56 -11.49 6.21
C ILE A 92 -12.40 -10.23 6.48
N LEU A 93 -13.71 -10.25 6.17
CA LEU A 93 -14.63 -9.14 6.42
C LEU A 93 -14.86 -8.85 7.91
N ASN A 94 -14.43 -9.74 8.81
CA ASN A 94 -14.53 -9.56 10.26
C ASN A 94 -13.21 -9.14 10.92
N ASP A 95 -12.15 -8.88 10.15
CA ASP A 95 -10.82 -8.50 10.65
C ASP A 95 -10.36 -7.16 10.06
N LYS A 96 -10.12 -6.19 10.94
CA LYS A 96 -9.77 -4.79 10.61
C LYS A 96 -8.51 -4.61 9.76
N LYS A 97 -7.58 -5.57 9.76
CA LYS A 97 -6.39 -5.53 8.90
C LYS A 97 -6.59 -6.35 7.64
N GLN A 98 -7.21 -7.53 7.76
CA GLN A 98 -7.39 -8.42 6.62
C GLN A 98 -8.40 -7.86 5.61
N VAL A 99 -9.33 -7.01 6.02
CA VAL A 99 -10.27 -6.34 5.11
C VAL A 99 -9.57 -5.60 3.96
N TYR A 100 -8.33 -5.13 4.14
CA TYR A 100 -7.51 -4.52 3.09
C TYR A 100 -7.10 -5.50 1.98
N GLN A 101 -7.34 -6.81 2.12
CA GLN A 101 -7.26 -7.73 1.00
C GLN A 101 -8.26 -7.40 -0.12
N PHE A 102 -9.36 -6.72 0.23
CA PHE A 102 -10.40 -6.26 -0.68
C PHE A 102 -10.23 -4.82 -1.14
N LEU A 103 -9.19 -4.09 -0.68
CA LEU A 103 -8.92 -2.74 -1.16
C LEU A 103 -8.70 -2.77 -2.67
N ASN A 104 -9.38 -1.89 -3.40
CA ASN A 104 -9.19 -1.71 -4.83
C ASN A 104 -7.87 -0.97 -5.09
N LEU A 105 -6.88 -1.73 -5.54
CA LEU A 105 -5.52 -1.26 -5.78
C LEU A 105 -5.39 -0.47 -7.10
N SER A 106 -6.41 -0.50 -7.97
CA SER A 106 -6.42 0.29 -9.21
C SER A 106 -7.07 1.66 -9.07
N GLU A 107 -7.54 2.03 -7.88
CA GLU A 107 -8.21 3.31 -7.64
C GLU A 107 -7.35 4.25 -6.80
N TYR A 108 -7.07 5.43 -7.36
CA TYR A 108 -6.44 6.52 -6.63
C TYR A 108 -7.44 7.13 -5.64
N GLN A 109 -7.08 7.12 -4.36
CA GLN A 109 -7.97 7.55 -3.28
C GLN A 109 -8.02 9.07 -3.13
N GLY A 110 -6.90 9.75 -3.32
CA GLY A 110 -6.78 11.20 -3.10
C GLY A 110 -6.47 11.55 -1.64
N ILE A 111 -5.66 10.76 -0.96
CA ILE A 111 -5.19 11.08 0.39
C ILE A 111 -4.37 12.38 0.35
N GLU A 112 -4.61 13.25 1.32
CA GLU A 112 -3.96 14.55 1.39
C GLU A 112 -2.43 14.41 1.42
N GLU A 113 -1.75 15.15 0.53
CA GLU A 113 -0.31 15.08 0.34
C GLU A 113 0.46 15.27 1.65
N LYS A 114 0.02 16.18 2.54
CA LYS A 114 0.66 16.42 3.83
C LYS A 114 0.69 15.18 4.74
N ARG A 115 -0.31 14.29 4.64
CA ARG A 115 -0.37 13.04 5.41
C ARG A 115 0.64 12.04 4.88
N ILE A 116 0.69 11.90 3.56
CA ILE A 116 1.64 11.01 2.87
C ILE A 116 3.08 11.49 3.13
N HIS A 117 3.33 12.78 2.99
CA HIS A 117 4.60 13.41 3.31
C HIS A 117 4.99 13.14 4.78
N HIS A 118 4.06 13.28 5.73
CA HIS A 118 4.33 12.97 7.14
C HIS A 118 4.68 11.49 7.38
N MET A 119 3.97 10.55 6.73
CA MET A 119 4.26 9.11 6.79
C MET A 119 5.66 8.81 6.26
N LEU A 120 6.11 9.53 5.23
CA LEU A 120 7.41 9.34 4.57
C LEU A 120 8.60 10.03 5.27
N ARG A 121 8.38 10.78 6.36
CA ARG A 121 9.45 11.51 7.08
C ARG A 121 10.61 10.66 7.56
N LYS A 122 10.39 9.35 7.75
CA LYS A 122 11.44 8.42 8.19
C LYS A 122 12.16 7.74 7.01
N GLN A 123 11.70 8.02 5.79
CA GLN A 123 12.12 7.38 4.55
C GLN A 123 12.96 8.33 3.68
N GLU A 124 13.51 9.39 4.29
CA GLU A 124 14.46 10.37 3.74
C GLU A 124 14.15 10.71 2.28
N VAL A 125 14.92 10.19 1.33
CA VAL A 125 14.82 10.46 -0.10
C VAL A 125 13.43 10.19 -0.70
N LEU A 126 12.64 9.26 -0.16
CA LEU A 126 11.27 9.03 -0.65
C LEU A 126 10.32 10.18 -0.27
N GLU A 127 10.58 10.88 0.83
CA GLU A 127 9.81 12.04 1.27
C GLU A 127 9.85 13.15 0.21
N ASP A 128 11.03 13.39 -0.38
CA ASP A 128 11.26 14.43 -1.41
C ASP A 128 10.45 14.18 -2.69
N TYR A 129 10.02 12.92 -2.93
CA TYR A 129 9.26 12.53 -4.12
C TYR A 129 7.77 12.28 -3.84
N THR A 130 7.26 12.76 -2.69
CA THR A 130 5.86 12.57 -2.32
C THR A 130 4.91 13.02 -3.44
N THR A 131 5.12 14.21 -3.98
CA THR A 131 4.27 14.76 -5.06
C THR A 131 4.32 13.89 -6.30
N GLU A 132 5.49 13.36 -6.68
CA GLU A 132 5.64 12.49 -7.83
C GLU A 132 5.00 11.12 -7.65
N PHE A 133 5.04 10.54 -6.45
CA PHE A 133 4.29 9.32 -6.15
C PHE A 133 2.79 9.54 -6.32
N LEU A 134 2.24 10.64 -5.79
CA LEU A 134 0.81 10.93 -5.91
C LEU A 134 0.38 11.20 -7.36
N ASN A 135 1.19 11.95 -8.10
CA ASN A 135 0.95 12.20 -9.52
C ASN A 135 1.00 10.91 -10.35
N ALA A 136 1.97 10.03 -10.07
CA ALA A 136 2.10 8.75 -10.75
C ALA A 136 0.92 7.82 -10.41
N ALA A 137 0.58 7.68 -9.13
CA ALA A 137 -0.57 6.90 -8.66
C ALA A 137 -1.87 7.33 -9.33
N LYS A 138 -2.14 8.64 -9.33
CA LYS A 138 -3.32 9.21 -9.97
C LYS A 138 -3.35 8.98 -11.48
N LYS A 139 -2.23 9.22 -12.16
CA LYS A 139 -2.14 9.13 -13.62
C LYS A 139 -2.25 7.69 -14.13
N GLU A 140 -1.63 6.76 -13.42
CA GLU A 140 -1.54 5.36 -13.84
C GLU A 140 -2.61 4.48 -13.17
N HIS A 141 -3.61 5.08 -12.49
CA HIS A 141 -4.70 4.35 -11.84
C HIS A 141 -4.18 3.26 -10.89
N VAL A 142 -3.42 3.70 -9.89
CA VAL A 142 -2.90 2.87 -8.81
C VAL A 142 -3.22 3.54 -7.48
N ASN A 143 -3.64 2.76 -6.49
CA ASN A 143 -3.80 3.22 -5.13
C ASN A 143 -2.44 3.73 -4.60
N GLU A 144 -2.42 4.96 -4.09
CA GLU A 144 -1.18 5.63 -3.70
C GLU A 144 -0.50 4.98 -2.49
N VAL A 145 -1.27 4.41 -1.56
CA VAL A 145 -0.71 3.69 -0.39
C VAL A 145 -0.06 2.40 -0.84
N TYR A 146 -0.72 1.66 -1.74
CA TYR A 146 -0.16 0.47 -2.37
C TYR A 146 1.13 0.78 -3.14
N LEU A 147 1.13 1.81 -3.98
CA LEU A 147 2.31 2.21 -4.76
C LEU A 147 3.50 2.56 -3.85
N ILE A 148 3.27 3.40 -2.84
CA ILE A 148 4.30 3.86 -1.92
C ILE A 148 4.81 2.72 -1.03
N SER A 149 3.90 1.88 -0.52
CA SER A 149 4.28 0.71 0.29
C SER A 149 5.19 -0.25 -0.48
N HIS A 150 4.90 -0.52 -1.75
CA HIS A 150 5.80 -1.29 -2.62
C HIS A 150 7.16 -0.62 -2.78
N ALA A 151 7.21 0.68 -3.07
CA ALA A 151 8.48 1.38 -3.18
C ALA A 151 9.31 1.31 -1.89
N ILE A 152 8.68 1.46 -0.73
CA ILE A 152 9.35 1.34 0.58
C ILE A 152 9.95 -0.04 0.78
N LEU A 153 9.18 -1.10 0.52
CA LEU A 153 9.61 -2.48 0.73
C LEU A 153 10.72 -2.88 -0.24
N GLU A 154 10.53 -2.64 -1.53
CA GLU A 154 11.46 -3.02 -2.61
C GLU A 154 12.81 -2.29 -2.48
N THR A 155 12.81 -1.10 -1.88
CA THR A 155 14.02 -0.31 -1.71
C THR A 155 14.64 -0.45 -0.33
N GLY A 156 14.02 -1.19 0.59
CA GLY A 156 14.45 -1.31 1.99
C GLY A 156 14.50 0.04 2.70
N ASN A 157 13.45 0.87 2.55
CA ASN A 157 13.43 2.29 2.94
C ASN A 157 14.51 3.12 2.21
N ASN A 158 14.55 3.06 0.88
CA ASN A 158 15.52 3.76 0.02
C ASN A 158 17.00 3.43 0.30
N LYS A 159 17.29 2.29 0.91
CA LYS A 159 18.67 1.83 1.14
C LYS A 159 19.24 1.04 -0.04
N SER A 160 18.40 0.64 -0.98
CA SER A 160 18.83 -0.10 -2.17
C SER A 160 19.69 0.75 -3.11
N GLU A 161 20.69 0.12 -3.73
CA GLU A 161 21.54 0.79 -4.72
C GLU A 161 20.73 1.21 -5.96
N LEU A 162 19.72 0.42 -6.35
CA LEU A 162 18.82 0.71 -7.46
C LEU A 162 18.00 2.00 -7.27
N ALA A 163 17.49 2.24 -6.06
CA ALA A 163 16.71 3.44 -5.76
C ALA A 163 17.58 4.71 -5.72
N ASN A 164 18.86 4.57 -5.34
CA ASN A 164 19.82 5.69 -5.27
C ASN A 164 20.52 6.00 -6.61
N GLY A 165 20.22 5.21 -7.65
CA GLY A 165 20.68 5.43 -9.01
C GLY A 165 22.02 4.76 -9.30
N VAL A 166 22.03 3.90 -10.32
CA VAL A 166 23.19 3.11 -10.76
C VAL A 166 23.78 3.71 -12.04
N MET A 167 25.11 3.89 -12.08
CA MET A 167 25.81 4.26 -13.31
C MET A 167 26.16 3.00 -14.11
N LEU A 168 26.00 3.09 -15.42
CA LEU A 168 26.29 2.01 -16.35
C LEU A 168 27.31 2.48 -17.38
N THR A 169 28.22 1.59 -17.77
CA THR A 169 29.02 1.75 -18.99
C THR A 169 28.11 1.74 -20.23
N ASP A 170 28.63 2.15 -21.38
CA ASP A 170 27.92 2.03 -22.67
C ASP A 170 27.44 0.60 -22.96
N LYS A 171 28.17 -0.40 -22.46
CA LYS A 171 27.86 -1.83 -22.62
C LYS A 171 26.94 -2.38 -21.53
N GLY A 172 26.37 -1.54 -20.66
CA GLY A 172 25.41 -1.95 -19.64
C GLY A 172 26.01 -2.62 -18.41
N LYS A 173 27.33 -2.52 -18.19
CA LYS A 173 27.95 -3.00 -16.94
C LYS A 173 27.89 -1.92 -15.87
N VAL A 174 27.58 -2.30 -14.63
CA VAL A 174 27.63 -1.42 -13.45
C VAL A 174 29.05 -0.88 -13.29
N THR A 175 29.18 0.43 -13.09
CA THR A 175 30.46 1.09 -12.80
C THR A 175 30.28 2.17 -11.75
N LYS A 176 31.37 2.45 -11.01
CA LYS A 176 31.46 3.60 -10.09
C LYS A 176 32.29 4.74 -10.68
N SER A 177 33.00 4.51 -11.79
CA SER A 177 33.76 5.55 -12.50
C SER A 177 32.80 6.36 -13.37
N LYS A 178 32.89 7.68 -13.25
CA LYS A 178 32.14 8.61 -14.10
C LYS A 178 32.72 8.66 -15.51
N GLU A 179 34.00 8.39 -15.65
CA GLU A 179 34.75 8.36 -16.91
C GLU A 179 34.39 7.14 -17.75
N GLU A 180 34.08 6.01 -17.10
CA GLU A 180 33.66 4.76 -17.76
C GLU A 180 32.15 4.67 -18.01
N SER A 181 31.34 5.54 -17.41
CA SER A 181 29.89 5.51 -17.52
C SER A 181 29.38 6.23 -18.78
N ASP A 182 28.13 5.96 -19.14
CA ASP A 182 27.41 6.70 -20.19
C ASP A 182 26.97 8.12 -19.77
N GLY A 183 27.50 8.62 -18.63
CA GLY A 183 27.22 9.95 -18.09
C GLY A 183 25.91 10.07 -17.32
N LYS A 184 25.12 9.00 -17.18
CA LYS A 184 23.82 9.01 -16.49
C LYS A 184 23.77 8.06 -15.30
N LYS A 185 22.81 8.31 -14.41
CA LYS A 185 22.35 7.36 -13.40
C LYS A 185 20.96 6.87 -13.78
N TYR A 186 20.69 5.60 -13.51
CA TYR A 186 19.38 4.99 -13.74
C TYR A 186 18.79 4.49 -12.44
N TYR A 187 17.51 4.81 -12.22
CA TYR A 187 16.83 4.65 -10.95
C TYR A 187 15.73 3.58 -11.07
N ASN A 188 15.51 2.81 -10.00
CA ASN A 188 14.44 1.82 -9.95
C ASN A 188 13.93 1.64 -8.51
N PHE A 189 12.69 2.08 -8.27
CA PHE A 189 12.07 2.07 -6.94
C PHE A 189 11.24 0.83 -6.65
N TYR A 190 11.03 -0.06 -7.62
CA TYR A 190 10.09 -1.18 -7.48
C TYR A 190 10.72 -2.52 -7.90
N GLY A 191 12.05 -2.60 -7.93
CA GLY A 191 12.77 -3.83 -8.29
C GLY A 191 12.49 -4.35 -9.71
N VAL A 192 11.95 -3.51 -10.61
CA VAL A 192 11.45 -4.01 -11.91
C VAL A 192 12.60 -4.53 -12.76
N GLY A 193 12.53 -5.80 -13.15
CA GLY A 193 13.56 -6.44 -13.96
C GLY A 193 14.86 -6.76 -13.21
N ALA A 194 14.87 -6.67 -11.88
CA ALA A 194 15.96 -7.12 -11.03
C ALA A 194 15.87 -8.64 -10.82
N LEU A 195 16.76 -9.40 -11.47
CA LEU A 195 16.82 -10.86 -11.37
C LEU A 195 17.75 -11.28 -10.23
N ASP A 196 17.40 -12.33 -9.48
CA ASP A 196 18.17 -12.82 -8.32
C ASP A 196 19.66 -13.07 -8.60
N SER A 197 20.02 -13.43 -9.83
CA SER A 197 21.41 -13.68 -10.23
C SER A 197 22.29 -12.42 -10.28
N ASP A 198 21.70 -11.26 -10.59
CA ASP A 198 22.37 -9.95 -10.65
C ASP A 198 21.31 -8.84 -10.53
N PRO A 199 20.74 -8.62 -9.34
CA PRO A 199 19.57 -7.75 -9.18
C PRO A 199 19.90 -6.29 -9.51
N ILE A 200 21.12 -5.83 -9.20
CA ILE A 200 21.56 -4.46 -9.46
C ILE A 200 21.79 -4.24 -10.96
N GLY A 201 22.59 -5.10 -11.61
CA GLY A 201 22.90 -4.93 -13.03
C GLY A 201 21.68 -5.08 -13.91
N THR A 202 20.86 -6.10 -13.69
CA THR A 202 19.65 -6.34 -14.49
C THR A 202 18.58 -5.27 -14.26
N GLY A 203 18.34 -4.87 -13.01
CA GLY A 203 17.40 -3.81 -12.67
C GLY A 203 17.82 -2.44 -13.22
N ALA A 204 19.10 -2.11 -13.19
CA ALA A 204 19.64 -0.86 -13.76
C ALA A 204 19.57 -0.85 -15.29
N ASN A 205 19.85 -1.98 -15.96
CA ASN A 205 19.71 -2.08 -17.41
C ASN A 205 18.24 -1.99 -17.85
N TYR A 206 17.31 -2.54 -17.07
CA TYR A 206 15.89 -2.36 -17.30
C TYR A 206 15.52 -0.87 -17.23
N ALA A 207 15.94 -0.19 -16.16
CA ALA A 207 15.75 1.25 -15.99
C ALA A 207 16.36 2.06 -17.16
N LYS A 208 17.56 1.73 -17.61
CA LYS A 208 18.21 2.32 -18.80
C LYS A 208 17.37 2.15 -20.06
N LYS A 209 16.90 0.93 -20.34
CA LYS A 209 16.06 0.64 -21.51
C LYS A 209 14.74 1.42 -21.49
N ARG A 210 14.21 1.70 -20.30
CA ARG A 210 12.98 2.49 -20.11
C ARG A 210 13.23 3.99 -20.00
N GLY A 211 14.48 4.45 -20.05
CA GLY A 211 14.84 5.87 -19.94
C GLY A 211 14.60 6.45 -18.54
N TRP A 212 14.69 5.63 -17.49
CA TRP A 212 14.52 6.05 -16.09
C TRP A 212 15.81 6.70 -15.56
N ASP A 213 16.22 7.78 -16.22
CA ASP A 213 17.46 8.52 -15.92
C ASP A 213 17.26 9.65 -14.88
N THR A 214 16.07 9.74 -14.28
CA THR A 214 15.78 10.55 -13.10
C THR A 214 14.86 9.78 -12.14
N PRO A 215 14.86 10.12 -10.84
CA PRO A 215 13.95 9.51 -9.87
C PRO A 215 12.47 9.61 -10.26
N GLN A 216 12.04 10.79 -10.73
CA GLN A 216 10.66 11.03 -11.17
C GLN A 216 10.22 10.11 -12.31
N LYS A 217 11.11 9.89 -13.30
CA LYS A 217 10.83 8.97 -14.41
C LYS A 217 10.74 7.52 -13.93
N ALA A 218 11.57 7.12 -12.97
CA ALA A 218 11.52 5.80 -12.38
C ALA A 218 10.23 5.58 -11.56
N ILE A 219 9.79 6.58 -10.79
CA ILE A 219 8.54 6.53 -10.02
C ILE A 219 7.34 6.39 -10.96
N SER A 220 7.21 7.28 -11.95
CA SER A 220 6.10 7.24 -12.91
C SER A 220 6.13 6.00 -13.80
N GLY A 221 7.31 5.62 -14.30
CA GLY A 221 7.46 4.44 -15.15
C GLY A 221 7.25 3.12 -14.40
N GLY A 222 7.64 3.06 -13.12
CA GLY A 222 7.38 1.91 -12.26
C GLY A 222 5.91 1.80 -11.86
N ALA A 223 5.23 2.91 -11.58
CA ALA A 223 3.78 2.91 -11.38
C ALA A 223 3.03 2.41 -12.62
N LYS A 224 3.44 2.87 -13.81
CA LYS A 224 2.92 2.35 -15.08
C LYS A 224 3.16 0.84 -15.23
N PHE A 225 4.37 0.37 -14.88
CA PHE A 225 4.67 -1.07 -14.92
C PHE A 225 3.75 -1.86 -13.98
N ILE A 226 3.56 -1.39 -12.74
CA ILE A 226 2.66 -2.01 -11.76
C ILE A 226 1.25 -2.09 -12.31
N HIS A 227 0.73 -1.00 -12.86
CA HIS A 227 -0.61 -1.01 -13.48
C HIS A 227 -0.68 -2.02 -14.64
N ASP A 228 0.19 -1.87 -15.64
CA ASP A 228 0.17 -2.67 -16.87
C ASP A 228 0.34 -4.18 -16.60
N HIS A 229 1.05 -4.57 -15.55
CA HIS A 229 1.36 -5.98 -15.28
C HIS A 229 0.45 -6.60 -14.23
N TYR A 230 -0.08 -5.81 -13.29
CA TYR A 230 -0.76 -6.34 -12.11
C TYR A 230 -2.21 -5.88 -11.98
N LEU A 231 -2.55 -4.70 -12.53
CA LEU A 231 -3.86 -4.06 -12.34
C LEU A 231 -4.59 -3.78 -13.66
N SER A 232 -4.03 -4.25 -14.79
CA SER A 232 -4.65 -4.09 -16.10
C SER A 232 -5.83 -5.02 -16.31
N ASN A 233 -5.92 -6.11 -15.54
CA ASN A 233 -7.04 -7.03 -15.56
C ASN A 233 -8.06 -6.59 -14.49
N PRO A 234 -9.24 -6.06 -14.87
CA PRO A 234 -10.23 -5.57 -13.91
C PRO A 234 -10.73 -6.66 -12.94
N GLU A 235 -10.60 -7.94 -13.30
CA GLU A 235 -10.97 -9.08 -12.45
C GLU A 235 -9.98 -9.27 -11.27
N GLN A 236 -8.80 -8.62 -11.27
CA GLN A 236 -7.70 -8.85 -10.33
C GLN A 236 -7.13 -7.58 -9.68
N ASN A 237 -7.99 -6.62 -9.35
CA ASN A 237 -7.58 -5.34 -8.78
C ASN A 237 -7.45 -5.31 -7.25
N THR A 238 -7.59 -6.44 -6.55
CA THR A 238 -7.37 -6.51 -5.09
C THR A 238 -6.35 -7.59 -4.76
N LEU A 239 -5.70 -7.50 -3.58
CA LEU A 239 -4.78 -8.56 -3.14
C LEU A 239 -5.48 -9.93 -3.12
N TYR A 240 -6.76 -9.97 -2.75
CA TYR A 240 -7.55 -11.19 -2.75
C TYR A 240 -7.68 -11.77 -4.17
N SER A 241 -8.08 -10.98 -5.16
CA SER A 241 -8.28 -11.47 -6.52
C SER A 241 -6.98 -11.70 -7.29
N MET A 242 -5.93 -10.94 -7.04
CA MET A 242 -4.57 -11.24 -7.50
C MET A 242 -4.11 -12.61 -7.02
N ARG A 243 -4.37 -12.94 -5.74
CA ARG A 243 -3.94 -14.21 -5.17
C ARG A 243 -4.82 -15.38 -5.59
N TRP A 244 -6.14 -15.22 -5.54
CA TRP A 244 -7.07 -16.33 -5.65
C TRP A 244 -7.75 -16.44 -7.01
N ASN A 245 -7.90 -15.33 -7.73
CA ASN A 245 -8.69 -15.22 -8.95
C ASN A 245 -10.08 -15.87 -8.79
N PRO A 246 -10.98 -15.27 -7.99
CA PRO A 246 -12.28 -15.87 -7.69
C PRO A 246 -13.15 -16.12 -8.92
N GLU A 247 -13.00 -15.35 -10.00
CA GLU A 247 -13.69 -15.59 -11.28
C GLU A 247 -13.19 -16.85 -11.98
N LYS A 248 -11.87 -17.09 -11.94
CA LYS A 248 -11.22 -18.25 -12.55
C LYS A 248 -10.27 -18.92 -11.55
N PRO A 249 -10.77 -19.61 -10.50
CA PRO A 249 -9.93 -20.11 -9.41
C PRO A 249 -8.82 -21.04 -9.89
N GLY A 250 -7.57 -20.68 -9.56
CA GLY A 250 -6.36 -21.41 -9.94
C GLY A 250 -5.70 -20.91 -11.23
N VAL A 251 -6.27 -19.92 -11.91
CA VAL A 251 -5.69 -19.35 -13.13
C VAL A 251 -5.05 -18.00 -12.81
N HIS A 252 -3.87 -17.73 -13.40
CA HIS A 252 -3.17 -16.44 -13.31
C HIS A 252 -3.06 -15.90 -11.87
N GLN A 253 -2.37 -16.66 -11.01
CA GLN A 253 -2.19 -16.28 -9.61
C GLN A 253 -0.84 -15.59 -9.41
N TYR A 254 -0.88 -14.52 -8.63
CA TYR A 254 0.27 -13.67 -8.42
C TYR A 254 1.39 -14.31 -7.59
N ALA A 255 1.04 -15.19 -6.66
CA ALA A 255 1.97 -15.85 -5.76
C ALA A 255 1.53 -17.27 -5.43
N THR A 256 2.49 -18.12 -5.07
CA THR A 256 2.24 -19.50 -4.62
C THR A 256 1.97 -19.59 -3.11
N ASP A 257 2.51 -18.67 -2.31
CA ASP A 257 2.25 -18.59 -0.87
C ASP A 257 0.78 -18.27 -0.58
N ILE A 258 0.10 -19.16 0.15
CA ILE A 258 -1.30 -18.96 0.55
C ILE A 258 -1.50 -17.75 1.48
N LYS A 259 -0.45 -17.29 2.17
CA LYS A 259 -0.50 -16.14 3.08
C LYS A 259 -0.11 -14.81 2.42
N TRP A 260 0.23 -14.81 1.13
CA TRP A 260 0.70 -13.62 0.43
C TRP A 260 -0.27 -12.43 0.57
N ALA A 261 -1.56 -12.63 0.30
CA ALA A 261 -2.56 -11.57 0.40
C ALA A 261 -2.71 -11.07 1.85
N GLN A 262 -2.69 -11.99 2.82
CA GLN A 262 -2.81 -11.65 4.25
C GLN A 262 -1.63 -10.82 4.75
N SER A 263 -0.42 -11.16 4.33
CA SER A 263 0.81 -10.44 4.69
C SER A 263 0.79 -9.03 4.11
N ASN A 264 0.47 -8.89 2.82
CA ASN A 264 0.40 -7.58 2.16
C ASN A 264 -0.74 -6.71 2.72
N ALA A 265 -1.90 -7.29 3.03
CA ALA A 265 -3.01 -6.54 3.64
C ALA A 265 -2.66 -5.96 5.01
N ARG A 266 -1.87 -6.68 5.84
CA ARG A 266 -1.39 -6.13 7.12
C ARG A 266 -0.50 -4.92 6.91
N ILE A 267 0.40 -4.99 5.93
CA ILE A 267 1.31 -3.87 5.63
C ILE A 267 0.50 -2.65 5.15
N ILE A 268 -0.42 -2.84 4.22
CA ILE A 268 -1.30 -1.75 3.74
C ILE A 268 -2.11 -1.17 4.91
N ALA A 269 -2.72 -2.02 5.74
CA ALA A 269 -3.49 -1.58 6.91
C ALA A 269 -2.63 -0.77 7.90
N ASP A 270 -1.38 -1.18 8.12
CA ASP A 270 -0.45 -0.48 9.00
C ASP A 270 -0.09 0.90 8.43
N PHE A 271 0.10 1.03 7.11
CA PHE A 271 0.30 2.34 6.46
C PHE A 271 -0.92 3.25 6.57
N TYR A 272 -2.13 2.75 6.34
CA TYR A 272 -3.36 3.54 6.55
C TYR A 272 -3.49 4.01 8.01
N ASN A 273 -3.16 3.13 8.97
CA ASN A 273 -3.13 3.49 10.38
C ASN A 273 -2.08 4.57 10.71
N GLU A 274 -0.88 4.51 10.12
CA GLU A 274 0.13 5.57 10.24
C GLU A 274 -0.33 6.91 9.64
N LEU A 275 -1.08 6.87 8.53
CA LEU A 275 -1.72 8.03 7.91
C LEU A 275 -2.90 8.59 8.72
N LYS A 276 -3.34 7.87 9.76
CA LYS A 276 -4.53 8.15 10.56
C LYS A 276 -5.77 8.33 9.69
N THR A 277 -5.96 7.43 8.74
CA THR A 277 -7.12 7.36 7.85
C THR A 277 -7.34 5.91 7.44
N GLU A 278 -8.24 5.67 6.49
CA GLU A 278 -8.67 4.34 6.09
C GLU A 278 -8.88 4.27 4.57
N GLY A 279 -8.90 3.05 4.05
CA GLY A 279 -9.16 2.78 2.64
C GLY A 279 -10.56 3.22 2.24
N LYS A 280 -10.72 3.68 0.99
CA LYS A 280 -12.01 4.14 0.46
C LYS A 280 -12.69 3.14 -0.46
N TYR A 281 -12.00 2.66 -1.49
CA TYR A 281 -12.59 1.83 -2.54
C TYR A 281 -12.29 0.35 -2.28
N TYR A 282 -13.33 -0.48 -2.19
CA TYR A 282 -13.23 -1.91 -1.94
C TYR A 282 -13.99 -2.71 -2.99
N ILE A 283 -13.44 -3.88 -3.36
CA ILE A 283 -14.13 -4.89 -4.18
C ILE A 283 -14.18 -6.19 -3.37
N VAL A 284 -15.39 -6.61 -3.01
CA VAL A 284 -15.63 -7.82 -2.21
C VAL A 284 -16.18 -8.94 -3.11
N TYR A 285 -15.57 -10.12 -3.02
CA TYR A 285 -15.95 -11.28 -3.82
C TYR A 285 -16.83 -12.22 -3.00
N LYS A 286 -18.12 -12.28 -3.32
CA LYS A 286 -19.12 -13.05 -2.59
C LYS A 286 -19.31 -14.41 -3.26
N TYR A 287 -18.92 -15.49 -2.59
CA TYR A 287 -19.24 -16.85 -3.05
C TYR A 287 -20.73 -17.14 -2.81
N GLN A 288 -21.26 -18.17 -3.48
CA GLN A 288 -22.67 -18.56 -3.38
C GLN A 288 -23.14 -18.80 -1.94
N ASP A 289 -22.23 -19.24 -1.09
CA ASP A 289 -22.42 -19.57 0.33
C ASP A 289 -21.92 -18.49 1.30
N THR A 290 -21.49 -17.32 0.81
CA THR A 290 -21.14 -16.18 1.66
C THR A 290 -22.38 -15.50 2.23
N ASP A 291 -22.40 -15.22 3.53
CA ASP A 291 -23.45 -14.39 4.14
C ASP A 291 -23.50 -13.00 3.48
N LYS A 292 -24.64 -12.72 2.84
CA LYS A 292 -24.89 -11.47 2.10
C LYS A 292 -25.07 -10.25 3.01
N SER A 293 -25.26 -10.45 4.31
CA SER A 293 -25.34 -9.35 5.29
C SER A 293 -23.97 -8.78 5.65
N LEU A 294 -22.88 -9.54 5.44
CA LEU A 294 -21.53 -9.07 5.70
C LEU A 294 -21.13 -8.03 4.65
N SER A 295 -20.51 -6.95 5.10
CA SER A 295 -20.00 -5.86 4.26
C SER A 295 -18.90 -5.13 5.02
N ILE A 296 -18.15 -4.28 4.32
CA ILE A 296 -17.19 -3.36 4.91
C ILE A 296 -17.91 -2.43 5.92
N LYS A 297 -19.08 -1.93 5.54
CA LYS A 297 -19.91 -1.09 6.43
C LYS A 297 -20.37 -1.83 7.69
N ALA A 298 -20.77 -3.10 7.57
CA ALA A 298 -21.17 -3.90 8.73
C ALA A 298 -20.00 -4.16 9.70
N LEU A 299 -18.77 -4.22 9.19
CA LEU A 299 -17.56 -4.28 10.03
C LEU A 299 -17.39 -2.98 10.83
N ASP A 300 -17.51 -1.83 10.18
CA ASP A 300 -17.37 -0.52 10.84
C ASP A 300 -18.40 -0.36 11.97
N GLU A 301 -19.68 -0.63 11.69
CA GLU A 301 -20.76 -0.56 12.69
C GLU A 301 -20.54 -1.51 13.88
N LYS A 302 -19.80 -2.61 13.68
CA LYS A 302 -19.44 -3.58 14.72
C LYS A 302 -18.25 -3.07 15.55
N LEU A 303 -17.27 -2.42 14.92
CA LEU A 303 -16.09 -1.86 15.59
C LEU A 303 -16.47 -0.65 16.43
N ASP A 304 -17.31 0.25 15.92
CA ASP A 304 -17.79 1.43 16.68
C ASP A 304 -18.47 1.03 17.99
N LYS A 305 -19.33 0.01 17.93
CA LYS A 305 -20.01 -0.55 19.12
C LYS A 305 -19.07 -1.20 20.14
N GLN A 306 -17.84 -1.55 19.74
CA GLN A 306 -16.82 -2.07 20.64
C GLN A 306 -16.01 -0.96 21.30
N GLU A 307 -15.83 0.18 20.63
CA GLU A 307 -15.14 1.35 21.18
C GLU A 307 -16.00 2.14 22.17
N GLU A 308 -17.32 2.04 22.07
CA GLU A 308 -18.28 2.65 23.01
C GLU A 308 -18.43 1.90 24.36
N LYS A 309 -17.78 0.74 24.54
CA LYS A 309 -17.88 -0.11 25.75
C LYS A 309 -16.62 -0.08 26.60
#